data_AF-A0A7W1RT80-F1
#
_entry.id   AF-A0A7W1RT80-F1
#
_cell.length_a   1.000
_cell.length_b   1.000
_cell.length_c   1.000
_cell.angle_alpha   90.00
_cell.angle_beta   90.00
_cell.angle_gamma   90.00
#
_symmetry.space_group_name_H-M   'P 1'
#
loop_
_entity.id
_entity.type
_entity.pdbx_description
1 polymer ?
#
loop_
_entity_poly.entity_id
_entity_poly.type
_entity_poly.pdbx_seq_one_letter_code
_entity_poly.pdbx_strand_id
1 'polypeptide(L)'
;MLQLSLLVSLVLLATLIVDVVRDGLPVISFGFLSSPPSQITPESAGLYPALTGTLWIIGVCALFIVPVGVATAVYLEEYADSDKWWNRLIEVNIQNLAAVPSVVYGILGLAFLVRGPVGVGRVVLAGGLTLALLVLPVVIIAGREAIRAVPAGIREGSL
;
A
#
# COMPACT_ATOMS: atom_id res chain seq x y z
N MET A 1 -2.47 -3.80 -38.69
CA MET A 1 -1.44 -4.41 -37.81
C MET A 1 -1.77 -4.22 -36.33
N LEU A 2 -1.99 -2.98 -35.84
CA LEU A 2 -2.34 -2.71 -34.43
C LEU A 2 -3.62 -3.42 -33.92
N GLN A 3 -4.69 -3.44 -34.72
CA GLN A 3 -5.94 -4.12 -34.33
C GLN A 3 -5.77 -5.64 -34.22
N LEU A 4 -4.92 -6.24 -35.07
CA LEU A 4 -4.62 -7.66 -35.04
C LEU A 4 -3.79 -8.02 -33.80
N SER A 5 -2.76 -7.23 -33.47
CA SER A 5 -1.95 -7.45 -32.26
C SER A 5 -2.79 -7.27 -30.99
N LEU A 6 -3.69 -6.28 -30.95
CA LEU A 6 -4.64 -6.11 -29.84
C LEU A 6 -5.54 -7.34 -29.68
N LEU A 7 -6.13 -7.82 -30.79
CA LEU A 7 -7.01 -8.98 -30.77
C LEU A 7 -6.27 -10.23 -30.28
N VAL A 8 -5.05 -10.48 -30.77
CA VAL A 8 -4.22 -11.60 -30.31
C VAL A 8 -3.89 -11.48 -28.81
N SER A 9 -3.52 -10.28 -28.34
CA SER A 9 -3.21 -10.08 -26.91
C SER A 9 -4.43 -10.30 -26.01
N LEU A 10 -5.62 -9.87 -26.44
CA LEU A 10 -6.87 -10.07 -25.71
C LEU A 10 -7.27 -11.55 -25.67
N VAL A 11 -7.13 -12.25 -26.79
CA VAL A 11 -7.39 -13.70 -26.84
C VAL A 11 -6.43 -14.45 -25.91
N LEU A 12 -5.14 -14.15 -25.95
CA LEU A 12 -4.14 -14.76 -25.07
C LEU A 12 -4.40 -14.47 -23.59
N LEU A 13 -4.78 -13.24 -23.26
CA LEU A 13 -5.15 -12.87 -21.90
C LEU A 13 -6.40 -13.64 -21.45
N ALA A 14 -7.41 -13.74 -22.31
CA ALA A 14 -8.64 -14.46 -22.01
C ALA A 14 -8.37 -15.96 -21.81
N THR A 15 -7.54 -16.59 -22.65
CA THR A 15 -7.16 -17.99 -22.48
C THR A 15 -6.39 -18.19 -21.19
N LEU A 16 -5.41 -17.33 -20.89
CA LEU A 16 -4.64 -17.41 -19.65
C LEU A 16 -5.52 -17.29 -18.40
N ILE A 17 -6.50 -16.38 -18.42
CA ILE A 17 -7.46 -16.25 -17.32
C ILE A 17 -8.31 -17.52 -17.19
N VAL A 18 -8.81 -18.06 -18.30
CA VAL A 18 -9.62 -19.29 -18.29
C VAL A 18 -8.81 -20.47 -17.75
N ASP A 19 -7.55 -20.61 -18.15
CA ASP A 19 -6.67 -21.69 -17.69
C ASP A 19 -6.38 -21.55 -16.19
N VAL A 20 -5.98 -20.35 -15.74
CA VAL A 20 -5.74 -20.07 -14.31
C VAL A 20 -6.97 -20.35 -13.46
N VAL A 21 -8.16 -19.99 -13.94
CA VAL A 21 -9.42 -20.21 -13.21
C VAL A 21 -9.78 -21.70 -13.19
N ARG A 22 -9.65 -22.41 -14.31
CA ARG A 22 -9.93 -23.85 -14.40
C ARG A 22 -9.00 -24.68 -13.52
N ASP A 23 -7.72 -24.34 -13.50
CA ASP A 23 -6.72 -25.03 -12.71
C ASP A 23 -6.78 -24.63 -11.22
N GLY A 24 -7.13 -23.36 -10.95
CA GLY A 24 -7.17 -22.81 -9.59
C GLY A 24 -8.43 -23.18 -8.79
N LEU A 25 -9.62 -23.14 -9.41
CA LEU A 25 -10.90 -23.40 -8.74
C LEU A 25 -10.94 -24.71 -7.93
N PRO A 26 -10.48 -25.86 -8.47
CA PRO A 26 -10.52 -27.13 -7.75
C PRO A 26 -9.62 -27.18 -6.51
N VAL A 27 -8.57 -26.34 -6.47
CA VAL A 27 -7.56 -26.32 -5.40
C VAL A 27 -7.98 -25.43 -4.24
N ILE A 28 -8.92 -24.50 -4.45
CA ILE A 28 -9.44 -23.61 -3.41
C ILE A 28 -10.26 -24.42 -2.40
N SER A 29 -9.60 -24.77 -1.30
CA SER A 29 -10.19 -25.47 -0.17
C SER A 29 -9.82 -24.77 1.14
N PHE A 30 -10.53 -25.08 2.23
CA PHE A 30 -10.14 -24.59 3.54
C PHE A 30 -8.71 -25.06 3.91
N GLY A 31 -8.32 -26.26 3.49
CA GLY A 31 -6.96 -26.78 3.63
C GLY A 31 -5.93 -25.90 2.92
N PHE A 32 -6.22 -25.47 1.69
CA PHE A 32 -5.35 -24.56 0.93
C PHE A 32 -5.17 -23.19 1.62
N LEU A 33 -6.19 -22.65 2.28
CA LEU A 33 -6.11 -21.38 3.00
C LEU A 33 -5.34 -21.49 4.34
N SER A 34 -5.41 -22.65 5.00
CA SER A 34 -4.88 -22.85 6.36
C SER A 34 -3.55 -23.61 6.42
N SER A 35 -3.13 -24.25 5.33
CA SER A 35 -1.89 -25.03 5.28
C SER A 35 -0.68 -24.18 4.87
N PRO A 36 0.53 -24.50 5.35
CA PRO A 36 1.76 -23.91 4.84
C PRO A 36 2.09 -24.40 3.42
N PRO A 37 2.94 -23.69 2.68
CA PRO A 37 3.44 -24.18 1.41
C PRO A 37 4.27 -25.45 1.62
N SER A 38 4.11 -26.43 0.74
CA SER A 38 4.85 -27.70 0.77
C SER A 38 5.45 -28.00 -0.59
N GLN A 39 6.75 -28.30 -0.61
CA GLN A 39 7.46 -28.75 -1.83
C GLN A 39 7.49 -30.28 -1.96
N ILE A 40 7.20 -31.00 -0.87
CA ILE A 40 7.23 -32.47 -0.81
C ILE A 40 5.85 -33.04 -1.15
N THR A 41 4.79 -32.36 -0.73
CA THR A 41 3.40 -32.76 -0.95
C THR A 41 2.65 -31.62 -1.62
N PRO A 42 2.69 -31.51 -2.96
CA PRO A 42 2.05 -30.41 -3.69
C PRO A 42 0.54 -30.31 -3.42
N GLU A 43 -0.10 -31.46 -3.16
CA GLU A 43 -1.54 -31.59 -2.94
C GLU A 43 -2.03 -30.95 -1.62
N SER A 44 -1.12 -30.81 -0.64
CA SER A 44 -1.41 -30.17 0.65
C SER A 44 -0.74 -28.80 0.80
N ALA A 45 -0.13 -28.28 -0.28
CA ALA A 45 0.49 -26.96 -0.25
C ALA A 45 -0.59 -25.89 -0.10
N GLY A 46 -0.45 -25.02 0.89
CA GLY A 46 -1.36 -23.91 1.12
C GLY A 46 -0.67 -22.54 1.13
N LEU A 47 -1.48 -21.49 1.31
CA LEU A 47 -1.03 -20.09 1.27
C LEU A 47 -1.05 -19.37 2.62
N TYR A 48 -1.24 -20.11 3.71
CA TYR A 48 -1.46 -19.53 5.04
C TYR A 48 -0.39 -18.49 5.47
N PRO A 49 0.93 -18.74 5.33
CA PRO A 49 1.96 -17.76 5.68
C PRO A 49 1.91 -16.50 4.82
N ALA A 50 1.49 -16.61 3.56
CA ALA A 50 1.36 -15.47 2.66
C ALA A 50 0.15 -14.59 3.05
N LEU A 51 -1.00 -15.20 3.35
CA LEU A 51 -2.18 -14.46 3.83
C LEU A 51 -1.91 -13.75 5.14
N THR A 52 -1.42 -14.50 6.13
CA THR A 52 -1.13 -13.95 7.45
C THR A 52 -0.03 -12.90 7.34
N GLY A 53 1.06 -13.16 6.62
CA GLY A 53 2.13 -12.20 6.39
C GLY A 53 1.63 -10.88 5.79
N THR A 54 0.76 -10.94 4.77
CA THR A 54 0.14 -9.75 4.19
C THR A 54 -0.74 -9.01 5.20
N LEU A 55 -1.59 -9.71 5.96
CA LEU A 55 -2.43 -9.08 7.00
C LEU A 55 -1.59 -8.40 8.08
N TRP A 56 -0.52 -9.04 8.53
CA TRP A 56 0.41 -8.48 9.52
C TRP A 56 1.12 -7.22 8.98
N ILE A 57 1.61 -7.27 7.74
CA ILE A 57 2.26 -6.14 7.09
C ILE A 57 1.28 -4.96 6.91
N ILE A 58 0.06 -5.24 6.45
CA ILE A 58 -1.00 -4.23 6.32
C ILE A 58 -1.37 -3.66 7.68
N GLY A 59 -1.52 -4.51 8.71
CA GLY A 59 -1.84 -4.09 10.06
C GLY A 59 -0.80 -3.15 10.65
N VAL A 60 0.49 -3.48 10.51
CA VAL A 60 1.59 -2.60 10.91
C VAL A 60 1.56 -1.30 10.10
N CYS A 61 1.43 -1.38 8.77
CA CYS A 61 1.33 -0.20 7.91
C CYS A 61 0.20 0.72 8.39
N ALA A 62 -1.01 0.20 8.54
CA ALA A 62 -2.21 0.91 9.00
C ALA A 62 -2.00 1.59 10.36
N LEU A 63 -1.40 0.86 11.31
CA LEU A 63 -1.17 1.35 12.67
C LEU A 63 -0.32 2.62 12.70
N PHE A 64 0.69 2.74 11.82
CA PHE A 64 1.52 3.94 11.75
C PHE A 64 0.95 4.98 10.79
N ILE A 65 0.41 4.55 9.65
CA ILE A 65 0.07 5.44 8.56
C ILE A 65 -1.23 6.21 8.78
N VAL A 66 -2.23 5.57 9.39
CA VAL A 66 -3.52 6.19 9.67
C VAL A 66 -3.34 7.37 10.62
N PRO A 67 -2.75 7.23 11.82
CA PRO A 67 -2.62 8.37 12.73
C PRO A 67 -1.73 9.47 12.15
N VAL A 68 -0.57 9.13 11.58
CA VAL A 68 0.37 10.14 11.07
C VAL A 68 -0.19 10.84 9.83
N GLY A 69 -0.72 10.08 8.87
CA GLY A 69 -1.25 10.61 7.61
C GLY A 69 -2.51 11.45 7.82
N VAL A 70 -3.45 10.97 8.62
CA VAL A 70 -4.69 11.71 8.94
C VAL A 70 -4.38 12.95 9.77
N ALA A 71 -3.52 12.85 10.80
CA ALA A 71 -3.14 14.03 11.59
C ALA A 71 -2.45 15.09 10.74
N THR A 72 -1.58 14.69 9.81
CA THR A 72 -0.92 15.62 8.87
C THR A 72 -1.93 16.26 7.93
N ALA A 73 -2.90 15.49 7.41
CA ALA A 73 -3.96 16.02 6.56
C ALA A 73 -4.83 17.05 7.29
N VAL A 74 -5.28 16.73 8.50
CA VAL A 74 -6.06 17.63 9.35
C VAL A 74 -5.25 18.90 9.67
N TYR A 75 -3.98 18.76 10.06
CA TYR A 75 -3.13 19.92 10.34
C TYR A 75 -2.98 20.83 9.12
N LEU A 76 -2.66 20.26 7.95
CA LEU A 76 -2.41 21.03 6.74
C LEU A 76 -3.67 21.69 6.16
N GLU A 77 -4.85 21.15 6.43
CA GLU A 77 -6.09 21.67 5.87
C GLU A 77 -6.85 22.60 6.82
N GLU A 78 -6.83 22.31 8.12
CA GLU A 78 -7.60 23.07 9.11
C GLU A 78 -6.77 24.13 9.85
N TYR A 79 -5.46 23.90 10.03
CA TYR A 79 -4.63 24.73 10.93
C TYR A 79 -3.44 25.41 10.25
N ALA A 80 -3.01 24.94 9.08
CA ALA A 80 -1.80 25.43 8.45
C ALA A 80 -2.03 26.73 7.67
N ASP A 81 -1.37 27.81 8.07
CA ASP A 81 -1.26 28.99 7.20
C ASP A 81 -0.24 28.72 6.09
N SER A 82 -0.64 28.89 4.85
CA SER A 82 0.22 28.65 3.67
C SER A 82 1.40 29.64 3.58
N ASP A 83 1.33 30.78 4.26
CA ASP A 83 2.39 31.79 4.27
C ASP A 83 3.59 31.41 5.15
N LYS A 84 3.43 30.42 6.03
CA LYS A 84 4.50 29.92 6.89
C LYS A 84 5.47 29.05 6.09
N TRP A 85 6.75 29.41 6.09
CA TRP A 85 7.78 28.73 5.30
C TRP A 85 7.90 27.22 5.61
N TRP A 86 7.66 26.81 6.87
CA TRP A 86 7.72 25.39 7.25
C TRP A 86 6.56 24.58 6.69
N ASN A 87 5.35 25.15 6.60
CA ASN A 87 4.19 24.48 6.00
C ASN A 87 4.44 24.22 4.51
N ARG A 88 4.98 25.23 3.81
CA ARG A 88 5.42 25.08 2.41
C ARG A 88 6.50 24.01 2.26
N LEU A 89 7.44 23.92 3.21
CA LEU A 89 8.47 22.87 3.19
C LEU A 89 7.85 21.48 3.37
N ILE A 90 6.90 21.30 4.29
CA ILE A 90 6.18 20.03 4.50
C ILE A 90 5.45 19.62 3.22
N GLU A 91 4.70 20.54 2.60
CA GLU A 91 3.98 20.26 1.35
C GLU A 91 4.90 19.84 0.21
N VAL A 92 6.03 20.53 0.02
CA VAL A 92 7.03 20.16 -0.98
C VAL A 92 7.60 18.76 -0.71
N ASN A 93 7.86 18.41 0.54
CA ASN A 93 8.34 17.07 0.89
C ASN A 93 7.29 15.99 0.62
N ILE A 94 6.01 16.25 0.92
CA ILE A 94 4.92 15.31 0.60
C ILE A 94 4.82 15.09 -0.91
N GLN A 95 4.90 16.16 -1.71
CA GLN A 95 4.89 16.06 -3.17
C GLN A 95 6.12 15.31 -3.71
N ASN A 96 7.30 15.57 -3.15
CA ASN A 96 8.52 14.84 -3.50
C ASN A 96 8.40 13.35 -3.18
N LEU A 97 7.87 13.00 -1.99
CA LEU A 97 7.62 11.61 -1.61
C LEU A 97 6.62 10.94 -2.55
N ALA A 98 5.56 11.64 -2.98
CA ALA A 98 4.57 11.11 -3.92
C ALA A 98 5.17 10.80 -5.31
N ALA A 99 6.21 11.52 -5.72
CA ALA A 99 6.86 11.34 -7.02
C ALA A 99 7.87 10.17 -7.05
N VAL A 100 8.28 9.67 -5.87
CA VAL A 100 9.29 8.60 -5.79
C VAL A 100 8.68 7.25 -6.22
N PRO A 101 9.31 6.51 -7.14
CA PRO A 101 8.86 5.17 -7.52
C PRO A 101 8.89 4.17 -6.36
N SER A 102 7.94 3.25 -6.31
CA SER A 102 7.81 2.24 -5.24
C SER A 102 9.06 1.39 -5.02
N VAL A 103 9.80 1.07 -6.09
CA VAL A 103 11.05 0.29 -6.04
C VAL A 103 12.11 1.00 -5.17
N VAL A 104 12.16 2.33 -5.23
CA VAL A 104 13.12 3.12 -4.45
C VAL A 104 12.82 2.99 -2.96
N TYR A 105 11.54 3.05 -2.56
CA TYR A 105 11.14 2.78 -1.18
C TYR A 105 11.55 1.38 -0.72
N GLY A 106 11.43 0.36 -1.56
CA GLY A 106 11.89 -1.00 -1.24
C GLY A 106 13.40 -1.08 -0.96
N ILE A 107 14.22 -0.43 -1.79
CA ILE A 107 15.67 -0.39 -1.62
C ILE A 107 16.05 0.44 -0.39
N LEU A 108 15.39 1.59 -0.15
CA LEU A 108 15.61 2.43 1.03
C LEU A 108 15.21 1.71 2.32
N GLY A 109 14.08 1.01 2.33
CA GLY A 109 13.65 0.19 3.46
C GLY A 109 14.66 -0.91 3.77
N LEU A 110 15.17 -1.59 2.76
CA LEU A 110 16.25 -2.58 2.95
C LEU A 110 17.53 -1.92 3.49
N ALA A 111 17.92 -0.78 2.95
CA ALA A 111 19.16 -0.10 3.30
C ALA A 111 19.13 0.51 4.71
N PHE A 112 18.01 1.11 5.14
CA PHE A 112 17.91 1.86 6.40
C PHE A 112 17.21 1.09 7.52
N LEU A 113 16.07 0.43 7.22
CA LEU A 113 15.29 -0.28 8.23
C LEU A 113 15.85 -1.68 8.49
N VAL A 114 16.18 -2.43 7.43
CA VAL A 114 16.61 -3.82 7.57
C VAL A 114 18.10 -3.93 7.92
N ARG A 115 18.98 -3.28 7.13
CA ARG A 115 20.44 -3.44 7.23
C ARG A 115 21.17 -2.24 7.83
N GLY A 116 20.50 -1.10 7.88
CA GLY A 116 21.10 0.18 8.22
C GLY A 116 20.98 0.52 9.71
N PRO A 117 21.01 1.82 10.06
CA PRO A 117 21.14 2.27 11.44
C PRO A 117 19.98 1.86 12.36
N VAL A 118 18.78 1.60 11.81
CA VAL A 118 17.66 1.09 12.62
C VAL A 118 17.80 -0.40 12.89
N GLY A 119 18.27 -1.17 11.91
CA GLY A 119 18.69 -2.57 12.09
C GLY A 119 17.61 -3.54 12.60
N VAL A 120 16.32 -3.31 12.33
CA VAL A 120 15.22 -4.18 12.80
C VAL A 120 15.20 -5.56 12.14
N GLY A 121 16.00 -5.78 11.10
CA GLY A 121 16.12 -7.07 10.41
C GLY A 121 14.96 -7.34 9.43
N ARG A 122 14.95 -8.54 8.85
CA ARG A 122 13.94 -8.96 7.85
C ARG A 122 12.67 -9.45 8.54
N VAL A 123 11.96 -8.54 9.18
CA VAL A 123 10.75 -8.83 9.94
C VAL A 123 9.54 -8.07 9.37
N VAL A 124 8.34 -8.50 9.74
CA VAL A 124 7.06 -7.85 9.39
C VAL A 124 7.11 -6.35 9.64
N LEU A 125 7.68 -5.93 10.77
CA LEU A 125 7.78 -4.53 11.14
C LEU A 125 8.53 -3.70 10.09
N ALA A 126 9.67 -4.19 9.59
CA ALA A 126 10.45 -3.48 8.58
C ALA A 126 9.68 -3.36 7.25
N GLY A 127 8.97 -4.42 6.83
CA GLY A 127 8.12 -4.40 5.65
C GLY A 127 6.94 -3.43 5.80
N GLY A 128 6.24 -3.49 6.94
CA GLY A 128 5.10 -2.62 7.25
C GLY A 128 5.49 -1.14 7.34
N LEU A 129 6.62 -0.80 7.95
CA LEU A 129 7.14 0.56 8.00
C LEU A 129 7.60 1.07 6.62
N THR A 130 8.20 0.20 5.79
CA THR A 130 8.57 0.56 4.42
C THR A 130 7.32 0.89 3.60
N LEU A 131 6.26 0.08 3.72
CA LEU A 131 4.99 0.36 3.06
C LEU A 131 4.32 1.62 3.63
N ALA A 132 4.40 1.86 4.94
CA ALA A 132 3.87 3.07 5.54
C ALA A 132 4.51 4.32 4.91
N LEU A 133 5.84 4.35 4.75
CA LEU A 133 6.52 5.46 4.08
C LEU A 133 6.07 5.66 2.63
N LEU A 134 5.87 4.57 1.89
CA LEU A 134 5.39 4.60 0.51
C LEU A 134 3.95 5.14 0.41
N VAL A 135 3.08 4.74 1.33
CA VAL A 135 1.64 5.05 1.31
C VAL A 135 1.32 6.41 1.93
N LEU A 136 2.23 6.97 2.74
CA LEU A 136 2.07 8.26 3.44
C LEU A 136 1.55 9.40 2.57
N PRO A 137 2.19 9.76 1.44
CA PRO A 137 1.72 10.88 0.63
C PRO A 137 0.29 10.66 0.11
N VAL A 138 -0.06 9.42 -0.23
CA VAL A 138 -1.41 9.09 -0.74
C VAL A 138 -2.46 9.31 0.35
N VAL A 139 -2.20 8.85 1.58
CA VAL A 139 -3.14 9.03 2.71
C VAL A 139 -3.29 10.51 3.07
N ILE A 140 -2.20 11.28 3.07
CA ILE A 140 -2.27 12.72 3.36
C ILE A 140 -3.11 13.45 2.31
N ILE A 141 -2.83 13.21 1.02
CA ILE A 141 -3.55 13.87 -0.08
C ILE A 141 -5.03 13.48 -0.05
N ALA A 142 -5.34 12.18 0.07
CA ALA A 142 -6.71 11.71 0.15
C ALA A 142 -7.45 12.29 1.38
N GLY A 143 -6.77 12.40 2.52
CA GLY A 143 -7.32 13.02 3.73
C GLY A 143 -7.66 14.50 3.55
N ARG A 144 -6.78 15.27 2.90
CA ARG A 144 -7.03 16.69 2.61
C ARG A 144 -8.22 16.88 1.68
N GLU A 145 -8.28 16.11 0.60
CA GLU A 145 -9.39 16.17 -0.35
C GLU A 145 -10.72 15.74 0.30
N ALA A 146 -10.70 14.77 1.21
CA ALA A 146 -11.87 14.39 1.98
C ALA A 146 -12.37 15.53 2.90
N ILE A 147 -11.47 16.27 3.53
CA ILE A 147 -11.82 17.43 4.37
C ILE A 147 -12.40 18.56 3.49
N ARG A 148 -11.75 18.88 2.36
CA ARG A 148 -12.22 19.91 1.41
C ARG A 148 -13.59 19.64 0.81
N ALA A 149 -13.97 18.36 0.69
CA ALA A 149 -15.27 17.96 0.16
C ALA A 149 -16.44 18.29 1.09
N VAL A 150 -16.19 18.63 2.37
CA VAL A 150 -17.23 18.99 3.33
C VAL A 150 -17.75 20.42 3.06
N PRO A 151 -19.07 20.62 2.85
CA PRO A 151 -19.64 21.93 2.60
C PRO A 151 -19.37 22.95 3.73
N ALA A 152 -19.03 24.19 3.35
CA ALA A 152 -18.70 25.25 4.30
C ALA A 152 -19.80 25.52 5.33
N GLY A 153 -21.09 25.44 4.95
CA GLY A 153 -22.20 25.65 5.88
C GLY A 153 -22.31 24.59 6.99
N ILE A 154 -21.82 23.36 6.75
CA ILE A 154 -21.73 22.32 7.79
C ILE A 154 -20.50 22.57 8.68
N ARG A 155 -19.40 23.01 8.07
CA ARG A 155 -18.15 23.32 8.77
C ARG A 155 -18.29 24.51 9.71
N GLU A 156 -18.88 25.60 9.24
CA GLU A 156 -19.13 26.83 10.01
C GLU A 156 -20.17 26.62 11.12
N GLY A 157 -21.18 25.77 10.92
CA GLY A 157 -22.18 25.44 11.94
C GLY A 157 -21.68 24.55 13.09
N SER A 158 -20.42 24.06 13.01
CA SER A 158 -19.79 23.22 14.02
C SER A 158 -18.80 23.96 14.93
N LEU A 159 -18.47 25.21 14.62
CA LEU A 159 -17.62 26.12 15.40
C LEU A 159 -18.45 27.01 16.33
#